data_AF-A0A5N4BWU0-F1
#
_entry.id   AF-A0A5N4BWU0-F1
#
_cell.length_a   1.000
_cell.length_b   1.000
_cell.length_c   1.000
_cell.angle_alpha   90.00
_cell.angle_beta   90.00
_cell.angle_gamma   90.00
#
_symmetry.space_group_name_H-M   'P 1'
#
loop_
_entity.id
_entity.type
_entity.pdbx_description
1 polymer ?
#
loop_
_entity_poly.entity_id
_entity_poly.type
_entity_poly.pdbx_seq_one_letter_code
_entity_poly.pdbx_strand_id
1 'polypeptide(L)'
;IFQCFPGCLTIQIRTVLCIFIVILIYSVAQGCVVGCLPWAWSSSPNGSLMILSSGGRAPVLPALPCESAPHALLCGLVGTLPLAIFLRVSSLLKMILLGVLTTSYILVLELSGYTKAVGGGSISGRSFEPIMAILLFSCALALHARQVDAEEERDDMERVKLDNKRILFNLLPAHVAQHFLMSNPRNMDLYYQSYSQVGVMFASIPNFNDFYIELDGNNMGVECLRLLNEIIADFDELMDKDFYKDLEKIKTIGSTYMAAVGLAPTAGTKAKKCISSHLSTLADFAIEMFDVLDEINYQSYNDFVLRVGTWL
;
A
#
# COMPACT_ATOMS: atom_id res chain seq x y z
N ILE A 1 -7.66 -9.79 22.27
CA ILE A 1 -6.60 -10.62 21.65
C ILE A 1 -6.22 -9.94 20.35
N PHE A 2 -5.21 -9.08 20.37
CA PHE A 2 -4.66 -8.48 19.15
C PHE A 2 -3.79 -9.54 18.49
N GLN A 3 -4.31 -10.22 17.47
CA GLN A 3 -3.51 -11.08 16.62
C GLN A 3 -2.54 -10.21 15.82
N CYS A 4 -1.29 -10.16 16.27
CA CYS A 4 -0.19 -9.64 15.45
C CYS A 4 -0.02 -10.57 14.24
N PHE A 5 -0.30 -10.05 13.04
CA PHE A 5 0.09 -10.66 11.78
C PHE A 5 1.60 -10.99 11.79
N PRO A 6 2.05 -12.06 11.10
CA PRO A 6 3.47 -12.47 11.02
C PRO A 6 4.41 -11.39 10.45
N GLY A 7 3.88 -10.30 9.88
CA GLY A 7 4.65 -9.12 9.47
C GLY A 7 4.99 -8.12 10.59
N CYS A 8 4.33 -8.18 11.75
CA CYS A 8 4.53 -7.18 12.81
C CYS A 8 5.92 -7.29 13.47
N LEU A 9 6.37 -8.53 13.71
CA LEU A 9 7.66 -8.80 14.33
C LEU A 9 8.83 -8.35 13.43
N THR A 10 8.74 -8.61 12.12
CA THR A 10 9.77 -8.19 11.15
C THR A 10 9.84 -6.66 11.00
N ILE A 11 8.68 -5.98 11.09
CA ILE A 11 8.60 -4.51 11.11
C ILE A 11 9.23 -3.93 12.38
N GLN A 12 8.96 -4.53 13.54
CA GLN A 12 9.55 -4.08 14.81
C GLN A 12 11.07 -4.27 14.82
N ILE A 13 11.56 -5.45 14.41
CA ILE A 13 13.01 -5.74 14.35
C ILE A 13 13.70 -4.76 13.40
N ARG A 14 13.14 -4.50 12.22
CA ARG A 14 13.71 -3.55 11.26
C ARG A 14 13.74 -2.13 11.82
N THR A 15 12.66 -1.70 12.47
CA THR A 15 12.58 -0.35 13.08
C THR A 15 13.63 -0.19 14.18
N VAL A 16 13.77 -1.19 15.06
CA VAL A 16 14.79 -1.18 16.14
C VAL A 16 16.20 -1.16 15.56
N LEU A 17 16.48 -1.98 14.54
CA LEU A 17 17.77 -2.02 13.85
C LEU A 17 18.10 -0.66 13.21
N CYS A 18 17.15 -0.03 12.52
CA CYS A 18 17.34 1.28 11.90
C CYS A 18 17.60 2.38 12.94
N ILE A 19 16.86 2.40 14.06
CA ILE A 19 17.10 3.34 15.15
C ILE A 19 18.51 3.14 15.73
N PHE A 20 18.93 1.89 15.96
CA PHE A 20 20.26 1.58 16.45
C PHE A 20 21.37 2.05 15.49
N ILE A 21 21.22 1.80 14.19
CA ILE A 21 22.17 2.24 13.16
C ILE A 21 22.28 3.77 13.13
N VAL A 22 21.15 4.48 13.21
CA VAL A 22 21.14 5.95 13.24
C VAL A 22 21.86 6.48 14.47
N ILE A 23 21.58 5.91 15.67
CA ILE A 23 22.25 6.31 16.90
C ILE A 23 23.76 6.06 16.81
N LEU A 24 24.17 4.92 16.25
CA LEU A 24 25.58 4.58 16.07
C LEU A 24 26.27 5.58 15.12
N ILE A 25 25.70 5.83 13.94
CA ILE A 25 26.26 6.80 12.98
C ILE A 25 26.32 8.20 13.61
N TYR A 26 25.27 8.62 14.31
CA TYR A 26 25.24 9.89 15.02
C TYR A 26 26.33 9.99 16.08
N SER A 27 26.52 8.95 16.91
CA SER A 27 27.54 8.93 17.96
C SER A 27 28.97 9.01 17.40
N VAL A 28 29.24 8.31 16.29
CA VAL A 28 30.53 8.36 15.60
C VAL A 28 30.77 9.76 15.02
N ALA A 29 29.77 10.35 14.37
CA ALA A 29 29.86 11.70 13.81
C ALA A 29 30.12 12.75 14.91
N GLN A 30 29.41 12.67 16.04
CA GLN A 30 29.65 13.56 17.18
C GLN A 30 31.03 13.35 17.81
N GLY A 31 31.48 12.10 17.96
CA GLY A 31 32.81 11.78 18.46
C GLY A 31 33.93 12.40 17.62
N CYS A 32 33.79 12.40 16.29
CA CYS A 32 34.71 13.06 15.39
C CYS A 32 34.73 14.60 15.55
N VAL A 33 33.57 15.23 15.75
CA VAL A 33 33.48 16.69 16.00
C VAL A 33 34.10 17.05 17.35
N VAL A 34 33.79 16.30 18.40
CA VAL A 34 34.31 16.52 19.76
C VAL A 34 35.83 16.29 19.83
N GLY A 35 36.35 15.30 19.11
CA GLY A 35 37.79 15.02 19.02
C GLY A 35 38.61 16.17 18.40
N CYS A 36 37.96 17.10 17.70
CA CYS A 36 38.58 18.28 17.12
C CYS A 36 38.59 19.50 18.05
N LEU A 37 38.07 19.40 19.28
CA LEU A 37 38.04 20.53 20.24
C LEU A 37 39.43 20.76 20.86
N PRO A 38 39.97 21.99 20.81
CA PRO A 38 41.30 22.31 21.34
C PRO A 38 41.48 22.01 22.84
N TRP A 39 40.40 22.05 23.64
CA TRP A 39 40.44 21.83 25.08
C TRP A 39 40.35 20.36 25.48
N ALA A 40 39.93 19.45 24.58
CA ALA A 40 39.90 18.01 24.89
C ALA A 40 41.31 17.43 25.08
N TRP A 41 42.33 18.10 24.52
CA TRP A 41 43.74 17.73 24.65
C TRP A 41 44.47 18.51 25.75
N SER A 42 43.79 19.40 26.50
CA SER A 42 44.41 20.15 27.59
C SER A 42 44.41 19.36 28.90
N SER A 43 45.12 18.23 28.94
CA SER A 43 45.48 17.55 30.19
C SER A 43 46.99 17.56 30.37
N SER A 44 47.53 18.75 30.65
CA SER A 44 48.79 19.10 31.34
C SER A 44 49.51 20.27 30.66
N PRO A 45 49.35 21.53 31.11
CA PRO A 45 50.09 22.66 30.59
C PRO A 45 51.45 22.79 31.29
N ASN A 46 52.32 21.79 31.19
CA ASN A 46 53.71 21.91 31.65
C ASN A 46 54.73 21.75 30.51
N GLY A 47 54.28 21.70 29.27
CA GLY A 47 55.14 21.81 28.09
C GLY A 47 54.92 23.15 27.40
N SER A 48 55.67 24.18 27.77
CA SER A 48 55.87 25.34 26.91
C SER A 48 56.59 24.88 25.65
N LEU A 49 55.84 24.50 24.61
CA LEU A 49 56.40 24.15 23.30
C LEU A 49 56.87 25.44 22.62
N MET A 50 58.10 25.86 22.96
CA MET A 50 58.81 26.95 22.30
C MET A 50 59.54 26.37 21.09
N ILE A 51 59.04 26.63 19.88
CA ILE A 51 59.84 26.42 18.66
C ILE A 51 60.78 27.63 18.53
N LEU A 52 62.07 27.40 18.72
CA LEU A 52 63.13 28.37 18.42
C LEU A 52 63.19 28.57 16.90
N SER A 53 62.45 29.55 16.38
CA SER A 53 62.76 30.16 15.10
C SER A 53 63.61 31.40 15.32
N SER A 54 64.68 31.52 14.55
CA SER A 54 65.63 32.63 14.61
C SER A 54 64.94 33.92 14.14
N GLY A 55 64.49 34.74 15.10
CA GLY A 55 64.00 36.10 14.86
C GLY A 55 62.56 36.35 15.31
N GLY A 56 62.39 36.83 16.55
CA GLY A 56 61.19 37.55 17.00
C GLY A 56 60.19 36.75 17.85
N ARG A 57 59.90 37.27 19.06
CA ARG A 57 58.82 36.79 19.95
C ARG A 57 57.47 37.23 19.37
N ALA A 58 56.65 36.29 18.92
CA ALA A 58 55.22 36.52 18.66
C ALA A 58 54.38 35.52 19.50
N PRO A 59 53.28 35.96 20.14
CA PRO A 59 52.35 35.05 20.77
C PRO A 59 51.68 34.16 19.71
N VAL A 60 51.59 32.86 20.00
CA VAL A 60 50.97 31.85 19.15
C VAL A 60 49.51 32.24 18.87
N LEU A 61 49.16 32.52 17.60
CA LEU A 61 47.76 32.45 17.17
C LEU A 61 47.27 31.02 17.39
N PRO A 62 46.05 30.80 17.91
CA PRO A 62 45.53 29.44 18.05
C PRO A 62 45.47 28.79 16.66
N ALA A 63 45.94 27.54 16.60
CA ALA A 63 46.03 26.74 15.38
C ALA A 63 44.70 26.74 14.60
N LEU A 64 44.79 26.67 13.26
CA LEU A 64 43.63 26.62 12.36
C LEU A 64 42.62 25.54 12.79
N PRO A 65 41.31 25.77 12.60
CA PRO A 65 40.31 24.73 12.76
C PRO A 65 40.61 23.59 11.78
N CYS A 66 40.58 22.37 12.31
CA CYS A 66 40.98 21.12 11.67
C CYS A 66 40.52 20.99 10.19
N GLU A 67 41.39 20.49 9.29
CA GLU A 67 41.05 20.08 7.90
C GLU A 67 39.88 19.08 7.82
N SER A 68 39.48 18.49 8.96
CA SER A 68 38.41 17.50 9.11
C SER A 68 36.98 18.08 9.16
N ALA A 69 36.80 19.39 9.26
CA ALA A 69 35.47 20.03 9.31
C ALA A 69 34.49 19.62 8.17
N PRO A 70 34.90 19.58 6.89
CA PRO A 70 34.02 19.11 5.81
C PRO A 70 33.64 17.63 5.95
N HIS A 71 34.53 16.78 6.49
CA HIS A 71 34.25 15.36 6.72
C HIS A 71 33.21 15.15 7.82
N ALA A 72 33.25 15.97 8.88
CA ALA A 72 32.29 15.90 9.97
C ALA A 72 30.87 16.28 9.53
N LEU A 73 30.75 17.28 8.62
CA LEU A 73 29.49 17.69 7.99
C LEU A 73 28.94 16.58 7.11
N LEU A 74 29.79 15.97 6.28
CA LEU A 74 29.40 14.86 5.41
C LEU A 74 28.85 13.68 6.23
N CYS A 75 29.49 13.33 7.36
CA CYS A 75 29.01 12.28 8.25
C CYS A 75 27.64 12.60 8.90
N GLY A 76 27.39 13.86 9.27
CA GLY A 76 26.10 14.28 9.82
C GLY A 76 24.96 14.20 8.80
N LEU A 77 25.22 14.61 7.55
CA LEU A 77 24.26 14.51 6.44
C LEU A 77 23.98 13.05 6.09
N VAL A 78 25.00 12.19 6.04
CA VAL A 78 24.84 10.76 5.75
C VAL A 78 24.08 10.03 6.86
N GLY A 79 24.24 10.42 8.13
CA GLY A 79 23.53 9.81 9.26
C GLY A 79 22.03 10.09 9.33
N THR A 80 21.56 11.15 8.68
CA THR A 80 20.13 11.53 8.65
C THR A 80 19.38 10.96 7.44
N LEU A 81 20.09 10.48 6.41
CA LEU A 81 19.49 9.78 5.26
C LEU A 81 18.73 8.49 5.66
N PRO A 82 19.26 7.61 6.53
CA PRO A 82 18.55 6.41 6.93
C PRO A 82 17.22 6.68 7.65
N LEU A 83 17.11 7.82 8.36
CA LEU A 83 15.87 8.24 9.01
C LEU A 83 14.76 8.57 8.02
N ALA A 84 15.12 9.21 6.90
CA ALA A 84 14.18 9.59 5.86
C ALA A 84 13.71 8.38 5.04
N ILE A 85 14.57 7.38 4.82
CA ILE A 85 14.32 6.27 3.89
C ILE A 85 13.79 5.00 4.58
N PHE A 86 14.28 4.67 5.79
CA PHE A 86 14.06 3.32 6.36
C PHE A 86 13.13 3.26 7.57
N LEU A 87 12.86 4.37 8.27
CA LEU A 87 11.84 4.35 9.33
C LEU A 87 10.45 4.26 8.70
N ARG A 88 9.76 3.12 8.85
CA ARG A 88 8.31 3.03 8.60
C ARG A 88 7.54 3.41 9.85
N VAL A 89 7.71 4.65 10.29
CA VAL A 89 7.00 5.23 11.44
C VAL A 89 6.31 6.51 10.98
N SER A 90 5.29 6.96 11.70
CA SER A 90 4.54 8.18 11.38
C SER A 90 5.46 9.36 11.02
N SER A 91 5.11 10.09 9.96
CA SER A 91 5.87 11.26 9.47
C SER A 91 6.22 12.23 10.59
N LEU A 92 5.29 12.44 11.53
CA LEU A 92 5.46 13.31 12.70
C LEU A 92 6.62 12.88 13.59
N LEU A 93 6.78 11.58 13.85
CA LEU A 93 7.88 11.07 14.66
C LEU A 93 9.22 11.23 13.94
N LYS A 94 9.26 10.98 12.62
CA LYS A 94 10.47 11.23 11.80
C LYS A 94 10.87 12.70 11.88
N MET A 95 9.90 13.61 11.78
CA MET A 95 10.11 15.06 11.85
C MET A 95 10.63 15.50 13.22
N ILE A 96 10.05 14.99 14.29
CA ILE A 96 10.51 15.26 15.67
C ILE A 96 11.94 14.74 15.85
N LEU A 97 12.21 13.50 15.43
CA LEU A 97 13.54 12.88 15.57
C LEU A 97 14.61 13.61 14.75
N LEU A 98 14.29 13.99 13.50
CA LEU A 98 15.16 14.78 12.64
C LEU A 98 15.46 16.15 13.27
N GLY A 99 14.43 16.84 13.80
CA GLY A 99 14.61 18.11 14.49
C GLY A 99 15.50 18.01 15.74
N VAL A 100 15.31 16.97 16.56
CA VAL A 100 16.16 16.71 17.73
C VAL A 100 17.62 16.47 17.33
N LEU A 101 17.86 15.66 16.30
CA LEU A 101 19.22 15.36 15.84
C LEU A 101 19.91 16.55 15.17
N THR A 102 19.16 17.37 14.42
CA THR A 102 19.70 18.59 13.81
C THR A 102 20.04 19.64 14.87
N THR A 103 19.16 19.86 15.85
CA THR A 103 19.41 20.82 16.94
C THR A 103 20.59 20.41 17.81
N SER A 104 20.71 19.13 18.15
CA SER A 104 21.86 18.63 18.91
C SER A 104 23.16 18.74 18.12
N TYR A 105 23.14 18.51 16.80
CA TYR A 105 24.32 18.67 15.94
C TYR A 105 24.78 20.15 15.87
N ILE A 106 23.85 21.10 15.74
CA ILE A 106 24.16 22.54 15.75
C ILE A 106 24.73 22.95 17.12
N LEU A 107 24.18 22.45 18.23
CA LEU A 107 24.65 22.75 19.57
C LEU A 107 26.10 22.29 19.80
N VAL A 108 26.48 21.10 19.30
CA VAL A 108 27.87 20.63 19.39
C VAL A 108 28.80 21.46 18.52
N LEU A 109 28.38 21.89 17.33
CA LEU A 109 29.18 22.82 16.50
C LEU A 109 29.44 24.16 17.19
N GLU A 110 28.44 24.72 17.88
CA GLU A 110 28.60 25.98 18.63
C GLU A 110 29.48 25.81 19.86
N LEU A 111 29.30 24.73 20.64
CA LEU A 111 30.14 24.39 21.81
C LEU A 111 31.59 24.10 21.43
N SER A 112 31.82 23.56 20.23
CA SER A 112 33.14 23.36 19.65
C SER A 112 33.90 24.67 19.41
N GLY A 113 33.18 25.80 19.35
CA GLY A 113 33.75 27.10 19.04
C GLY A 113 34.11 27.26 17.57
N TYR A 114 33.59 26.41 16.67
CA TYR A 114 33.85 26.46 15.23
C TYR A 114 33.52 27.84 14.64
N THR A 115 32.40 28.42 15.04
CA THR A 115 31.94 29.75 14.62
C THR A 115 32.91 30.87 15.06
N LYS A 116 33.53 30.71 16.24
CA LYS A 116 34.49 31.66 16.82
C LYS A 116 35.93 31.46 16.30
N ALA A 117 36.32 30.23 15.96
CA ALA A 117 37.65 29.91 15.44
C ALA A 117 37.84 30.36 13.99
N VAL A 118 36.78 30.34 13.19
CA VAL A 118 36.78 30.83 11.79
C VAL A 118 36.55 32.36 11.72
N GLY A 119 35.89 32.94 12.72
CA GLY A 119 35.51 34.35 12.78
C GLY A 119 36.46 35.20 13.61
N GLY A 120 37.65 35.51 13.09
CA GLY A 120 38.49 36.57 13.64
C GLY A 120 37.81 37.94 13.51
N GLY A 121 37.16 38.41 14.58
CA GLY A 121 36.84 39.83 14.85
C GLY A 121 35.77 40.52 13.99
N SER A 122 35.31 39.95 12.88
CA SER A 122 34.21 40.50 12.08
C SER A 122 33.33 39.37 11.54
N ILE A 123 32.02 39.61 11.48
CA ILE A 123 30.99 38.66 11.05
C ILE A 123 31.24 38.27 9.59
N SER A 124 32.07 37.25 9.37
CA SER A 124 32.38 36.71 8.05
C SER A 124 31.40 35.59 7.73
N GLY A 125 30.69 35.70 6.60
CA GLY A 125 29.63 34.76 6.18
C GLY A 125 30.07 33.29 6.08
N ARG A 126 31.38 33.02 6.04
CA ARG A 126 31.97 31.66 6.06
C ARG A 126 31.71 30.85 7.33
N SER A 127 31.43 31.50 8.47
CA SER A 127 31.15 30.79 9.72
C SER A 127 29.76 30.13 9.75
N PHE A 128 28.80 30.65 8.96
CA PHE A 128 27.40 30.18 8.95
C PHE A 128 27.08 29.22 7.79
N GLU A 129 27.97 29.10 6.82
CA GLU A 129 27.84 28.23 5.65
C GLU A 129 27.47 26.76 5.99
N PRO A 130 28.09 26.09 6.98
CA PRO A 130 27.75 24.70 7.30
C PRO A 130 26.41 24.55 8.04
N ILE A 131 26.07 25.51 8.90
CA ILE A 131 24.79 25.52 9.63
C ILE A 131 23.65 25.66 8.62
N MET A 132 23.80 26.56 7.64
CA MET A 132 22.83 26.73 6.56
C MET A 132 22.72 25.47 5.69
N ALA A 133 23.83 24.79 5.38
CA ALA A 133 23.80 23.55 4.62
C ALA A 133 23.03 22.42 5.34
N ILE A 134 23.22 22.28 6.65
CA ILE A 134 22.50 21.27 7.46
C ILE A 134 21.01 21.61 7.57
N LEU A 135 20.67 22.88 7.76
CA LEU A 135 19.28 23.34 7.81
C LEU A 135 18.57 23.11 6.46
N LEU A 136 19.23 23.41 5.35
CA LEU A 136 18.68 23.15 4.01
C LEU A 136 18.50 21.66 3.75
N PHE A 137 19.47 20.83 4.13
CA PHE A 137 19.39 19.39 3.95
C PHE A 137 18.29 18.76 4.82
N SER A 138 18.20 19.13 6.09
CA SER A 138 17.13 18.65 6.99
C SER A 138 15.74 19.08 6.49
N CYS A 139 15.61 20.30 5.97
CA CYS A 139 14.38 20.76 5.31
C CYS A 139 14.05 19.92 4.06
N ALA A 140 15.04 19.62 3.22
CA ALA A 140 14.84 18.77 2.05
C ALA A 140 14.39 17.34 2.42
N LEU A 141 15.02 16.73 3.44
CA LEU A 141 14.63 15.41 3.94
C LEU A 141 13.23 15.42 4.55
N ALA A 142 12.87 16.47 5.28
CA ALA A 142 11.54 16.66 5.84
C ALA A 142 10.46 16.72 4.74
N LEU A 143 10.70 17.51 3.69
CA LEU A 143 9.79 17.60 2.55
C LEU A 143 9.68 16.27 1.81
N HIS A 144 10.80 15.59 1.58
CA HIS A 144 10.80 14.28 0.94
C HIS A 144 10.05 13.23 1.77
N ALA A 145 10.25 13.20 3.09
CA ALA A 145 9.52 12.30 3.98
C ALA A 145 8.01 12.54 3.91
N ARG A 146 7.57 13.81 3.95
CA ARG A 146 6.15 14.16 3.80
C ARG A 146 5.60 13.80 2.42
N GLN A 147 6.38 13.97 1.36
CA GLN A 147 5.97 13.63 0.01
C GLN A 147 5.79 12.12 -0.16
N VAL A 148 6.72 11.32 0.35
CA VAL A 148 6.62 9.85 0.32
C VAL A 148 5.43 9.36 1.13
N ASP A 149 5.25 9.87 2.35
CA ASP A 149 4.11 9.47 3.20
C ASP A 149 2.77 9.87 2.53
N ALA A 150 2.70 11.03 1.87
CA ALA A 150 1.50 11.45 1.13
C ALA A 150 1.21 10.60 -0.13
N GLU A 151 2.25 10.14 -0.83
CA GLU A 151 2.11 9.24 -1.98
C GLU A 151 1.64 7.84 -1.52
N GLU A 152 2.20 7.31 -0.43
CA GLU A 152 1.77 6.04 0.17
C GLU A 152 0.31 6.10 0.64
N GLU A 153 -0.09 7.19 1.31
CA GLU A 153 -1.49 7.43 1.69
C GLU A 153 -2.42 7.53 0.46
N ARG A 154 -1.95 8.12 -0.65
CA ARG A 154 -2.73 8.21 -1.90
C ARG A 154 -2.91 6.83 -2.53
N ASP A 155 -1.86 6.03 -2.62
CA ASP A 155 -1.89 4.68 -3.18
C ASP A 155 -2.78 3.75 -2.34
N ASP A 156 -2.69 3.83 -1.01
CA ASP A 156 -3.56 3.06 -0.12
C ASP A 156 -5.02 3.49 -0.24
N MET A 157 -5.28 4.80 -0.37
CA MET A 157 -6.62 5.30 -0.67
C MET A 157 -7.16 4.77 -2.01
N GLU A 158 -6.32 4.71 -3.05
CA GLU A 158 -6.70 4.13 -4.34
C GLU A 158 -6.97 2.63 -4.25
N ARG A 159 -6.16 1.87 -3.52
CA ARG A 159 -6.40 0.44 -3.25
C ARG A 159 -7.73 0.22 -2.56
N VAL A 160 -8.00 0.94 -1.47
CA VAL A 160 -9.27 0.84 -0.74
C VAL A 160 -10.45 1.21 -1.63
N LYS A 161 -10.31 2.23 -2.50
CA LYS A 161 -11.34 2.58 -3.49
C LYS A 161 -11.59 1.45 -4.50
N LEU A 162 -10.53 0.83 -5.01
CA LEU A 162 -10.64 -0.29 -5.96
C LEU A 162 -11.27 -1.52 -5.29
N ASP A 163 -10.88 -1.84 -4.07
CA ASP A 163 -11.44 -2.95 -3.29
C ASP A 163 -12.93 -2.71 -3.01
N ASN A 164 -13.30 -1.52 -2.56
CA ASN A 164 -14.70 -1.16 -2.35
C ASN A 164 -15.51 -1.23 -3.64
N LYS A 165 -14.94 -0.78 -4.76
CA LYS A 165 -15.59 -0.85 -6.08
C LYS A 165 -15.77 -2.30 -6.53
N ARG A 166 -14.79 -3.16 -6.30
CA ARG A 166 -14.88 -4.61 -6.59
C ARG A 166 -15.97 -5.27 -5.76
N ILE A 167 -16.03 -5.00 -4.46
CA ILE A 167 -17.09 -5.51 -3.57
C ILE A 167 -18.46 -5.03 -4.06
N LEU A 168 -18.57 -3.76 -4.45
CA LEU A 168 -19.81 -3.18 -4.94
C LEU A 168 -20.31 -3.90 -6.21
N PHE A 169 -19.43 -4.18 -7.17
CA PHE A 169 -19.81 -4.90 -8.39
C PHE A 169 -20.07 -6.39 -8.18
N ASN A 170 -19.53 -6.99 -7.12
CA ASN A 170 -19.90 -8.36 -6.73
C ASN A 170 -21.32 -8.42 -6.14
N LEU A 171 -21.83 -7.31 -5.62
CA LEU A 171 -23.17 -7.23 -5.01
C LEU A 171 -24.24 -6.72 -5.98
N LEU A 172 -23.86 -5.82 -6.89
CA LEU A 172 -24.78 -5.11 -7.77
C LEU A 172 -24.31 -5.19 -9.23
N PRO A 173 -25.25 -5.33 -10.19
CA PRO A 173 -24.93 -5.19 -11.61
C PRO A 173 -24.24 -3.86 -11.90
N ALA A 174 -23.36 -3.85 -12.91
CA ALA A 174 -22.50 -2.70 -13.19
C ALA A 174 -23.27 -1.39 -13.42
N HIS A 175 -24.41 -1.46 -14.10
CA HIS A 175 -25.26 -0.30 -14.38
C HIS A 175 -25.92 0.26 -13.10
N VAL A 176 -26.30 -0.61 -12.16
CA VAL A 176 -26.89 -0.23 -10.87
C VAL A 176 -25.83 0.38 -9.95
N ALA A 177 -24.64 -0.24 -9.89
CA ALA A 177 -23.53 0.27 -9.10
C ALA A 177 -23.13 1.69 -9.52
N GLN A 178 -23.12 2.00 -10.82
CA GLN A 178 -22.85 3.36 -11.32
C GLN A 178 -23.87 4.38 -10.81
N HIS A 179 -25.16 4.03 -10.79
CA HIS A 179 -26.19 4.90 -10.23
C HIS A 179 -25.89 5.24 -8.77
N PHE A 180 -25.55 4.24 -7.94
CA PHE A 180 -25.22 4.48 -6.53
C PHE A 180 -23.95 5.31 -6.33
N LEU A 181 -22.92 5.09 -7.17
CA LEU A 181 -21.67 5.87 -7.13
C LEU A 181 -21.86 7.35 -7.53
N MET A 182 -22.84 7.64 -8.40
CA MET A 182 -23.16 9.01 -8.84
C MET A 182 -24.20 9.69 -7.94
N SER A 183 -24.99 8.90 -7.20
CA SER A 183 -26.02 9.40 -6.30
C SER A 183 -25.46 9.95 -4.98
N ASN A 184 -26.17 10.89 -4.37
CA ASN A 184 -25.78 11.47 -3.08
C ASN A 184 -25.82 10.39 -1.97
N PRO A 185 -24.75 10.19 -1.16
CA PRO A 185 -24.69 9.12 -0.14
C PRO A 185 -25.76 9.19 0.95
N ARG A 186 -26.45 10.34 1.07
CA ARG A 186 -27.57 10.53 2.01
C ARG A 186 -28.92 10.13 1.42
N ASN A 187 -28.97 9.80 0.13
CA ASN A 187 -30.17 9.33 -0.49
C ASN A 187 -30.30 7.82 -0.24
N MET A 188 -31.17 7.44 0.70
CA MET A 188 -31.47 6.06 1.08
C MET A 188 -32.64 5.46 0.29
N ASP A 189 -33.04 6.12 -0.80
CA ASP A 189 -34.15 5.66 -1.63
C ASP A 189 -33.84 4.33 -2.32
N LEU A 190 -34.84 3.46 -2.38
CA LEU A 190 -34.76 2.17 -3.07
C LEU A 190 -34.56 2.39 -4.57
N TYR A 191 -33.59 1.70 -5.17
CA TYR A 191 -33.42 1.70 -6.62
C TYR A 191 -34.44 0.74 -7.26
N TYR A 192 -35.20 1.24 -8.23
CA TYR A 192 -36.04 0.42 -9.08
C TYR A 192 -36.02 0.93 -10.52
N GLN A 193 -36.09 0.02 -11.49
CA GLN A 193 -36.23 0.35 -12.90
C GLN A 193 -37.19 -0.64 -13.56
N SER A 194 -38.08 -0.13 -14.41
CA SER A 194 -39.00 -0.96 -15.20
C SER A 194 -38.38 -1.30 -16.56
N TYR A 195 -38.45 -2.57 -16.94
CA TYR A 195 -37.96 -3.08 -18.22
C TYR A 195 -39.13 -3.71 -18.98
N SER A 196 -39.22 -3.42 -20.29
CA SER A 196 -40.32 -3.91 -21.13
C SER A 196 -40.01 -5.23 -21.84
N GLN A 197 -38.75 -5.64 -21.91
CA GLN A 197 -38.28 -6.79 -22.67
C GLN A 197 -37.09 -7.44 -21.95
N VAL A 198 -37.37 -8.44 -21.12
CA VAL A 198 -36.36 -9.16 -20.33
C VAL A 198 -36.59 -10.65 -20.54
N GLY A 199 -35.53 -11.41 -20.77
CA GLY A 199 -35.62 -12.87 -20.68
C GLY A 199 -35.07 -13.33 -19.34
N VAL A 200 -35.71 -14.30 -18.70
CA VAL A 200 -35.26 -14.91 -17.44
C VAL A 200 -35.11 -16.41 -17.63
N MET A 201 -34.06 -16.98 -17.06
CA MET A 201 -33.79 -18.41 -17.07
C MET A 201 -33.58 -18.93 -15.65
N PHE A 202 -34.13 -20.12 -15.41
CA PHE A 202 -33.90 -20.94 -14.22
C PHE A 202 -33.29 -22.27 -14.66
N ALA A 203 -32.10 -22.59 -14.16
CA ALA A 203 -31.44 -23.87 -14.40
C ALA A 203 -31.26 -24.57 -13.05
N SER A 204 -31.84 -25.76 -12.86
CA SER A 204 -31.83 -26.47 -11.59
C SER A 204 -31.33 -27.90 -11.76
N ILE A 205 -30.56 -28.38 -10.78
CA ILE A 205 -30.08 -29.76 -10.67
C ILE A 205 -30.91 -30.45 -9.57
N PRO A 206 -32.04 -31.11 -9.93
CA PRO A 206 -32.99 -31.62 -8.94
C PRO A 206 -32.43 -32.81 -8.14
N ASN A 207 -31.61 -33.66 -8.76
CA ASN A 207 -31.05 -34.84 -8.10
C ASN A 207 -29.85 -34.53 -7.19
N PHE A 208 -29.43 -33.27 -7.10
CA PHE A 208 -28.41 -32.87 -6.14
C PHE A 208 -28.86 -33.05 -4.68
N ASN A 209 -30.16 -32.86 -4.39
CA ASN A 209 -30.69 -33.06 -3.04
C ASN A 209 -30.58 -34.53 -2.59
N ASP A 210 -30.76 -35.49 -3.50
CA ASP A 210 -30.62 -36.91 -3.21
C ASP A 210 -29.14 -37.33 -3.05
N PHE A 211 -28.24 -36.63 -3.75
CA PHE A 211 -26.79 -36.79 -3.63
C PHE A 211 -26.24 -36.17 -2.33
N TYR A 212 -26.89 -35.14 -1.78
CA TYR A 212 -26.45 -34.46 -0.58
C TYR A 212 -26.67 -35.32 0.67
N ILE A 213 -25.57 -35.82 1.26
CA ILE A 213 -25.62 -36.64 2.47
C ILE A 213 -24.69 -36.04 3.54
N GLU A 214 -25.29 -35.65 4.66
CA GLU A 214 -24.59 -35.21 5.88
C GLU A 214 -24.20 -36.43 6.74
N LEU A 215 -23.04 -37.02 6.47
CA LEU A 215 -22.44 -38.08 7.30
C LEU A 215 -21.08 -37.64 7.84
N ASP A 216 -20.72 -38.09 9.05
CA ASP A 216 -19.41 -37.85 9.67
C ASP A 216 -18.24 -38.36 8.79
N GLY A 217 -18.49 -39.38 7.95
CA GLY A 217 -17.52 -39.89 6.97
C GLY A 217 -17.36 -39.07 5.69
N ASN A 218 -18.22 -38.08 5.44
CA ASN A 218 -18.22 -37.20 4.26
C ASN A 218 -17.95 -35.72 4.64
N ASN A 219 -17.16 -35.48 5.70
CA ASN A 219 -16.91 -34.13 6.24
C ASN A 219 -18.20 -33.33 6.46
N MET A 220 -19.29 -33.96 6.94
CA MET A 220 -20.61 -33.32 7.13
C MET A 220 -21.23 -32.73 5.84
N GLY A 221 -20.99 -33.34 4.68
CA GLY A 221 -21.58 -32.90 3.40
C GLY A 221 -20.82 -31.75 2.71
N VAL A 222 -19.68 -31.32 3.26
CA VAL A 222 -18.84 -30.27 2.67
C VAL A 222 -18.35 -30.64 1.27
N GLU A 223 -18.03 -31.91 1.04
CA GLU A 223 -17.54 -32.36 -0.27
C GLU A 223 -18.63 -32.27 -1.36
N CYS A 224 -19.89 -32.54 -1.00
CA CYS A 224 -21.02 -32.35 -1.91
C CYS A 224 -21.16 -30.87 -2.30
N LEU A 225 -21.01 -29.96 -1.33
CA LEU A 225 -21.05 -28.52 -1.59
C LEU A 225 -19.85 -28.04 -2.41
N ARG A 226 -18.67 -28.66 -2.26
CA ARG A 226 -17.51 -28.36 -3.10
C ARG A 226 -17.82 -28.65 -4.57
N LEU A 227 -18.42 -29.82 -4.84
CA LEU A 227 -18.81 -30.19 -6.21
C LEU A 227 -19.90 -29.28 -6.77
N LEU A 228 -20.88 -28.86 -5.95
CA LEU A 228 -21.86 -27.86 -6.39
C LEU A 228 -21.19 -26.53 -6.73
N ASN A 229 -20.26 -26.06 -5.90
CA ASN A 229 -19.52 -24.83 -6.18
C ASN A 229 -18.70 -24.92 -7.46
N GLU A 230 -18.15 -26.09 -7.79
CA GLU A 230 -17.45 -26.36 -9.04
C GLU A 230 -18.41 -26.20 -10.24
N ILE A 231 -19.58 -26.85 -10.20
CA ILE A 231 -20.61 -26.68 -11.25
C ILE A 231 -21.03 -25.22 -11.43
N ILE A 232 -21.25 -24.50 -10.32
CA ILE A 232 -21.64 -23.08 -10.38
C ILE A 232 -20.49 -22.21 -10.92
N ALA A 233 -19.24 -22.51 -10.58
CA ALA A 233 -18.08 -21.79 -11.08
C ALA A 233 -17.92 -21.96 -12.59
N ASP A 234 -18.12 -23.17 -13.12
CA ASP A 234 -18.03 -23.45 -14.56
C ASP A 234 -19.17 -22.77 -15.33
N PHE A 235 -20.38 -22.69 -14.74
CA PHE A 235 -21.47 -21.88 -15.30
C PHE A 235 -21.18 -20.38 -15.29
N ASP A 236 -20.49 -19.87 -14.25
CA ASP A 236 -20.06 -18.48 -14.18
C ASP A 236 -18.98 -18.19 -15.25
N GLU A 237 -18.01 -19.09 -15.44
CA GLU A 237 -17.00 -18.99 -16.50
C GLU A 237 -17.63 -19.02 -17.90
N LEU A 238 -18.65 -19.87 -18.10
CA LEU A 238 -19.42 -19.89 -19.33
C LEU A 238 -20.10 -18.54 -19.61
N MET A 239 -20.68 -17.90 -18.59
CA MET A 239 -21.36 -16.60 -18.72
C MET A 239 -20.39 -15.46 -19.06
N ASP A 240 -19.14 -15.54 -18.61
CA ASP A 240 -18.11 -14.52 -18.86
C ASP A 240 -17.61 -14.49 -20.32
N LYS A 241 -17.98 -15.46 -21.17
CA LYS A 241 -17.64 -15.46 -22.60
C LYS A 241 -18.23 -14.23 -23.32
N ASP A 242 -17.50 -13.70 -24.31
CA ASP A 242 -17.89 -12.49 -25.07
C ASP A 242 -19.30 -12.53 -25.66
N PHE A 243 -19.76 -13.72 -26.06
CA PHE A 243 -21.08 -13.92 -26.66
C PHE A 243 -22.23 -13.75 -25.63
N TYR A 244 -21.95 -14.02 -24.35
CA TYR A 244 -22.91 -14.03 -23.25
C TYR A 244 -22.87 -12.79 -22.36
N LYS A 245 -22.11 -11.75 -22.74
CA LYS A 245 -21.96 -10.50 -21.97
C LYS A 245 -23.25 -9.74 -21.64
N ASP A 246 -24.34 -10.02 -22.35
CA ASP A 246 -25.65 -9.41 -22.08
C ASP A 246 -26.48 -10.20 -21.05
N LEU A 247 -26.01 -11.38 -20.63
CA LEU A 247 -26.57 -12.14 -19.53
C LEU A 247 -26.02 -11.59 -18.21
N GLU A 248 -26.92 -11.40 -17.25
CA GLU A 248 -26.60 -11.07 -15.88
C GLU A 248 -27.11 -12.19 -14.97
N LYS A 249 -26.22 -12.77 -14.18
CA LYS A 249 -26.58 -13.66 -13.08
C LYS A 249 -27.39 -12.90 -12.05
N ILE A 250 -28.58 -13.39 -11.71
CA ILE A 250 -29.42 -12.81 -10.65
C ILE A 250 -28.96 -13.32 -9.29
N LYS A 251 -28.89 -14.66 -9.14
CA LYS A 251 -28.50 -15.34 -7.91
C LYS A 251 -28.40 -16.84 -8.14
N THR A 252 -27.85 -17.53 -7.15
CA THR A 252 -28.00 -18.96 -6.94
C THR A 252 -28.85 -19.21 -5.70
N ILE A 253 -29.72 -20.21 -5.75
CA ILE A 253 -30.50 -20.68 -4.59
C ILE A 253 -30.39 -22.21 -4.55
N GLY A 254 -29.59 -22.73 -3.61
CA GLY A 254 -29.27 -24.16 -3.57
C GLY A 254 -28.65 -24.61 -4.89
N SER A 255 -29.22 -25.67 -5.50
CA SER A 255 -28.80 -26.18 -6.81
C SER A 255 -29.46 -25.48 -8.01
N THR A 256 -30.07 -24.30 -7.80
CA THR A 256 -30.74 -23.53 -8.87
C THR A 256 -29.95 -22.26 -9.20
N TYR A 257 -29.58 -22.13 -10.47
CA TYR A 257 -28.93 -20.98 -11.08
C TYR A 257 -29.96 -20.09 -11.79
N MET A 258 -29.95 -18.79 -11.49
CA MET A 258 -30.88 -17.81 -12.09
C MET A 258 -30.11 -16.75 -12.85
N ALA A 259 -30.51 -16.51 -14.10
CA ALA A 259 -29.92 -15.49 -14.97
C ALA A 259 -31.01 -14.73 -15.73
N ALA A 260 -30.69 -13.52 -16.18
CA ALA A 260 -31.55 -12.72 -17.04
C ALA A 260 -30.76 -12.01 -18.13
N VAL A 261 -31.44 -11.71 -19.23
CA VAL A 261 -30.90 -10.95 -20.36
C VAL A 261 -31.75 -9.71 -20.61
N GLY A 262 -31.12 -8.62 -21.04
CA GLY A 262 -31.81 -7.36 -21.33
C GLY A 262 -31.94 -6.41 -20.13
N LEU A 263 -31.17 -6.64 -19.06
CA LEU A 263 -31.07 -5.75 -17.89
C LEU A 263 -30.02 -4.64 -18.09
N ALA A 264 -28.92 -4.94 -18.77
CA ALA A 264 -27.87 -3.98 -19.06
C ALA A 264 -28.30 -3.01 -20.19
N PRO A 265 -28.18 -1.68 -20.01
CA PRO A 265 -28.29 -0.74 -21.11
C PRO A 265 -27.13 -1.03 -22.06
N THR A 266 -27.40 -1.54 -23.27
CA THR A 266 -26.36 -1.83 -24.26
C THR A 266 -25.61 -0.52 -24.54
N ALA A 267 -24.42 -0.39 -23.95
CA ALA A 267 -23.62 0.83 -24.03
C ALA A 267 -23.18 1.03 -25.48
N GLY A 268 -23.88 1.92 -26.19
CA GLY A 268 -23.53 2.33 -27.54
C GLY A 268 -24.03 1.40 -28.65
N THR A 269 -24.95 1.94 -29.46
CA THR A 269 -24.98 1.72 -30.92
C THR A 269 -25.50 0.42 -31.51
N LYS A 270 -26.10 -0.51 -30.75
CA LYS A 270 -26.85 -1.63 -31.37
C LYS A 270 -28.34 -1.48 -31.11
N ALA A 271 -29.12 -1.53 -32.19
CA ALA A 271 -30.58 -1.52 -32.16
C ALA A 271 -31.11 -2.37 -31.02
N LYS A 272 -32.17 -1.90 -30.32
CA LYS A 272 -32.86 -2.66 -29.27
C LYS A 272 -32.97 -4.11 -29.71
N LYS A 273 -32.23 -5.01 -29.05
CA LYS A 273 -32.27 -6.43 -29.38
C LYS A 273 -33.73 -6.90 -29.26
N CYS A 274 -34.21 -7.57 -30.29
CA CYS A 274 -35.57 -8.10 -30.27
C CYS A 274 -35.71 -9.16 -29.18
N ILE A 275 -36.93 -9.34 -28.67
CA ILE A 275 -37.29 -10.41 -27.72
C ILE A 275 -36.79 -11.79 -28.20
N SER A 276 -36.86 -12.05 -29.51
CA SER A 276 -36.35 -13.30 -30.10
C SER A 276 -34.84 -13.46 -29.96
N SER A 277 -34.06 -12.37 -29.99
CA SER A 277 -32.61 -12.42 -29.78
C SER A 277 -32.29 -12.76 -28.33
N HIS A 278 -33.03 -12.21 -27.36
CA HIS A 278 -32.87 -12.55 -25.95
C HIS A 278 -33.17 -14.02 -25.70
N LEU A 279 -34.25 -14.54 -26.29
CA LEU A 279 -34.61 -15.95 -26.16
C LEU A 279 -33.57 -16.87 -26.81
N SER A 280 -33.04 -16.52 -27.98
CA SER A 280 -31.95 -17.27 -28.62
C SER A 280 -30.74 -17.33 -27.70
N THR A 281 -30.29 -16.19 -27.16
CA THR A 281 -29.13 -16.15 -26.25
C THR A 281 -29.35 -17.01 -25.01
N LEU A 282 -30.55 -17.00 -24.42
CA LEU A 282 -30.86 -17.87 -23.28
C LEU A 282 -30.89 -19.35 -23.66
N ALA A 283 -31.43 -19.70 -24.83
CA ALA A 283 -31.47 -21.07 -25.31
C ALA A 283 -30.06 -21.61 -25.64
N ASP A 284 -29.24 -20.79 -26.32
CA ASP A 284 -27.85 -21.12 -26.64
C ASP A 284 -27.03 -21.32 -25.35
N PHE A 285 -27.18 -20.41 -24.38
CA PHE A 285 -26.55 -20.54 -23.07
C PHE A 285 -27.00 -21.80 -22.33
N ALA A 286 -28.30 -22.11 -22.36
CA ALA A 286 -28.83 -23.32 -21.74
C ALA A 286 -28.24 -24.60 -22.35
N ILE A 287 -28.05 -24.64 -23.68
CA ILE A 287 -27.42 -25.78 -24.37
C ILE A 287 -25.98 -25.94 -23.89
N GLU A 288 -25.18 -24.87 -23.87
CA GLU A 288 -23.80 -24.96 -23.37
C GLU A 288 -23.73 -25.36 -21.89
N MET A 289 -24.72 -24.99 -21.05
CA MET A 289 -24.78 -25.48 -19.66
C MET A 289 -24.99 -27.00 -19.57
N PHE A 290 -25.72 -27.61 -20.51
CA PHE A 290 -25.84 -29.07 -20.56
C PHE A 290 -24.48 -29.70 -20.87
N ASP A 291 -23.76 -29.17 -21.87
CA ASP A 291 -22.43 -29.68 -22.24
C ASP A 291 -21.43 -29.56 -21.07
N VAL A 292 -21.46 -28.44 -20.34
CA VAL A 292 -20.63 -28.23 -19.14
C VAL A 292 -20.98 -29.25 -18.05
N LEU A 293 -22.27 -29.49 -17.79
CA LEU A 293 -22.67 -30.46 -16.76
C LEU A 293 -22.28 -31.89 -17.15
N ASP A 294 -22.40 -32.24 -18.42
CA ASP A 294 -22.00 -33.56 -18.94
C ASP A 294 -20.50 -33.82 -18.76
N GLU A 295 -19.66 -32.80 -18.99
CA GLU A 295 -18.21 -32.89 -18.74
C GLU A 295 -17.91 -33.08 -17.24
N ILE A 296 -18.58 -32.33 -16.36
CA ILE A 296 -18.41 -32.48 -14.90
C ILE A 296 -18.86 -33.86 -14.43
N ASN A 297 -19.98 -34.36 -14.96
CA ASN A 297 -20.47 -35.71 -14.70
C ASN A 297 -19.43 -36.76 -15.08
N TYR A 298 -18.82 -36.62 -16.26
CA TYR A 298 -17.76 -37.50 -16.74
C TYR A 298 -16.53 -37.48 -15.83
N GLN A 299 -16.05 -36.30 -15.42
CA GLN A 299 -14.86 -36.14 -14.58
C GLN A 299 -15.08 -36.57 -13.14
N SER A 300 -16.31 -36.38 -12.63
CA SER A 300 -16.65 -36.63 -11.22
C SER A 300 -17.26 -38.01 -10.97
N TYR A 301 -17.47 -38.82 -12.01
CA TYR A 301 -18.20 -40.10 -11.95
C TYR A 301 -19.60 -39.97 -11.31
N ASN A 302 -20.29 -38.86 -11.62
CA ASN A 302 -21.65 -38.57 -11.17
C ASN A 302 -22.61 -38.49 -12.36
N ASP A 303 -23.91 -38.44 -12.08
CA ASP A 303 -24.97 -38.37 -13.10
C ASP A 303 -26.01 -37.29 -12.73
N PHE A 304 -25.56 -36.05 -12.62
CA PHE A 304 -26.42 -34.90 -12.38
C PHE A 304 -27.27 -34.58 -13.61
N VAL A 305 -28.55 -34.25 -13.38
CA VAL A 305 -29.48 -33.88 -14.43
C VAL A 305 -29.71 -32.37 -14.39
N LEU A 306 -29.64 -31.69 -15.52
CA LEU A 306 -30.02 -30.27 -15.61
C LEU A 306 -31.46 -30.13 -16.09
N ARG A 307 -32.24 -29.23 -15.45
CA ARG A 307 -33.55 -28.80 -15.93
C ARG A 307 -33.55 -27.29 -16.11
N VAL A 308 -33.83 -26.83 -17.32
CA VAL A 308 -33.85 -25.40 -17.66
C VAL A 308 -35.25 -24.96 -18.03
N GLY A 309 -35.70 -23.84 -17.46
CA GLY A 309 -36.92 -23.13 -17.84
C GLY A 309 -36.61 -21.68 -18.20
N THR A 310 -37.09 -21.22 -19.36
CA THR A 310 -36.93 -19.84 -19.84
C THR A 310 -38.28 -19.12 -19.91
N TRP A 311 -38.29 -17.84 -19.57
CA TRP A 311 -39.47 -16.96 -19.56
C TRP A 311 -39.11 -15.61 -20.20
N LEU A 312 -40.13 -14.94 -20.76
CA LEU A 312 -40.05 -13.61 -21.39
C LEU A 312 -41.08 -12.66 -20.77
#